data_AF-A0A7Y5F887-F1
#
_entry.id   AF-A0A7Y5F887-F1
#
_cell.length_a   1.000
_cell.length_b   1.000
_cell.length_c   1.000
_cell.angle_alpha   90.00
_cell.angle_beta   90.00
_cell.angle_gamma   90.00
#
_symmetry.space_group_name_H-M   'P 1'
#
loop_
_entity.id
_entity.type
_entity.pdbx_description
1 polymer ?
#
loop_
_entity_poly.entity_id
_entity_poly.type
_entity_poly.pdbx_seq_one_letter_code
_entity_poly.pdbx_strand_id
1 'polypeptide(L)' 'MYEQLDEVLRKVHELMDEYRVQCLWYMRKDYYPETAESAIRVLRAVENNGDLAAFKKAAPLRQWLPQHSSATSAG' A
#
# COMPACT_ATOMS: atom_id res chain seq x y z
N MET A 1 4.98 8.71 17.68
CA MET A 1 3.71 7.99 17.45
C MET A 1 3.56 7.69 15.95
N TYR A 2 4.51 6.95 15.38
CA TYR A 2 4.53 6.52 13.96
C TYR A 2 4.43 4.98 13.81
N GLU A 3 4.53 4.23 14.92
CA GLU A 3 4.55 2.75 14.95
C GLU A 3 3.42 2.07 14.16
N GLN A 4 2.21 2.65 14.13
CA GLN A 4 1.11 2.06 13.37
C GLN A 4 1.24 2.28 11.85
N LEU A 5 1.82 3.40 11.41
CA LEU A 5 2.06 3.64 9.98
C LEU A 5 3.17 2.72 9.49
N ASP A 6 4.26 2.58 10.25
CA ASP A 6 5.36 1.67 9.94
C ASP A 6 4.87 0.21 9.81
N GLU A 7 3.97 -0.24 10.70
CA GLU A 7 3.38 -1.58 10.58
C GLU A 7 2.57 -1.75 9.29
N VAL A 8 1.76 -0.75 8.93
CA VAL A 8 0.96 -0.82 7.71
C VAL A 8 1.82 -0.74 6.47
N LEU A 9 2.85 0.10 6.45
CA LEU A 9 3.83 0.14 5.36
C LEU A 9 4.54 -1.20 5.20
N ARG A 10 4.94 -1.85 6.30
CA ARG A 10 5.52 -3.19 6.28
C ARG A 10 4.56 -4.22 5.65
N LYS A 11 3.27 -4.21 6.05
CA LYS A 11 2.25 -5.08 5.44
C LYS A 11 2.06 -4.80 3.95
N VAL A 12 2.14 -3.54 3.54
CA VAL A 12 2.08 -3.16 2.12
C VAL A 12 3.31 -3.68 1.37
N HIS A 13 4.51 -3.61 1.97
CA HIS A 13 5.73 -4.17 1.36
C HIS A 13 5.63 -5.68 1.17
N GLU A 14 5.15 -6.41 2.18
CA GLU A 14 4.90 -7.86 2.07
C GLU A 14 3.92 -8.19 0.94
N LEU A 15 2.84 -7.40 0.81
CA LEU A 15 1.88 -7.54 -0.28
C LEU A 15 2.51 -7.24 -1.65
N MET A 16 3.38 -6.23 -1.72
CA MET A 16 4.10 -5.89 -2.94
C MET A 16 5.03 -7.00 -3.39
N ASP A 17 5.74 -7.64 -2.46
CA ASP A 17 6.63 -8.75 -2.78
C ASP A 17 5.84 -9.98 -3.24
N GLU A 18 4.69 -10.27 -2.62
CA GLU A 18 3.81 -11.37 -3.02
C GLU A 18 3.22 -11.16 -4.43
N TYR A 19 2.75 -9.94 -4.73
CA TYR A 19 2.12 -9.62 -6.01
C TYR A 19 3.03 -8.87 -6.99
N ARG A 20 4.36 -8.88 -6.75
CA ARG A 20 5.35 -8.09 -7.48
C ARG A 20 5.30 -8.34 -8.98
N VAL A 21 5.36 -9.63 -9.33
CA VAL A 21 5.48 -10.09 -10.71
C VAL A 21 4.13 -10.02 -11.42
N GLN A 22 3.03 -10.24 -10.69
CA GLN A 22 1.70 -10.34 -11.27
C GLN A 22 1.02 -8.98 -11.43
N CYS A 23 0.99 -8.17 -10.37
CA CYS A 23 0.22 -6.92 -10.31
C CYS A 23 1.06 -5.65 -10.49
N LEU A 24 2.36 -5.74 -10.18
CA LEU A 24 3.26 -4.58 -10.11
C LEU A 24 4.43 -4.68 -11.11
N TRP A 25 4.26 -5.45 -12.18
CA TRP A 25 5.30 -5.71 -13.20
C TRP A 25 5.86 -4.43 -13.85
N TYR A 26 5.06 -3.37 -13.91
CA TYR A 26 5.44 -2.06 -14.47
C TYR A 26 6.11 -1.13 -13.43
N MET A 27 6.10 -1.50 -12.15
CA MET A 27 6.65 -0.72 -11.06
C MET A 27 8.13 -1.11 -10.84
N ARG A 28 8.95 -0.15 -10.39
CA ARG A 28 10.39 -0.38 -10.16
C ARG A 28 10.61 -1.48 -9.12
N LYS A 29 11.61 -2.35 -9.36
CA LYS A 29 12.03 -3.44 -8.45
C LYS A 29 12.64 -2.97 -7.12
N ASP A 30 13.01 -1.70 -7.03
CA ASP A 30 13.54 -1.09 -5.79
C ASP A 30 12.56 -0.10 -5.17
N TYR A 31 11.37 0.04 -5.75
CA TYR A 31 10.37 0.96 -5.22
C TYR A 31 9.58 0.31 -4.08
N TYR A 32 9.64 0.94 -2.91
CA TYR A 32 8.82 0.64 -1.74
C TYR A 32 8.20 1.95 -1.22
N PRO A 33 6.91 1.96 -0.85
CA PRO A 33 6.26 3.16 -0.34
C PRO A 33 6.75 3.50 1.06
N GLU A 34 7.16 4.74 1.25
CA GLU A 34 7.56 5.31 2.56
C GLU A 34 6.48 6.22 3.17
N THR A 35 5.45 6.55 2.39
CA THR A 35 4.35 7.44 2.81
C THR A 35 3.00 6.77 2.60
N ALA A 36 1.99 7.23 3.36
CA ALA A 36 0.63 6.73 3.24
C ALA A 36 0.07 6.92 1.82
N GLU A 37 0.35 8.06 1.17
CA GLU A 37 -0.08 8.33 -0.20
C GLU A 37 0.55 7.36 -1.21
N SER A 38 1.86 7.10 -1.09
CA SER A 38 2.57 6.15 -1.93
C SER A 38 2.04 4.73 -1.73
N ALA A 39 1.72 4.35 -0.49
CA ALA A 39 1.11 3.06 -0.16
C ALA A 39 -0.30 2.93 -0.75
N ILE A 40 -1.12 3.97 -0.70
CA ILE A 40 -2.45 3.97 -1.34
C ILE A 40 -2.34 3.74 -2.86
N ARG A 41 -1.36 4.37 -3.52
CA ARG A 41 -1.12 4.16 -4.96
C ARG A 41 -0.76 2.72 -5.29
N VAL A 42 0.11 2.11 -4.49
CA VAL A 42 0.48 0.69 -4.62
C VAL A 42 -0.73 -0.20 -4.42
N LEU A 43 -1.50 0.01 -3.36
CA LEU A 43 -2.67 -0.82 -3.07
C LEU A 43 -3.71 -0.73 -4.18
N ARG A 44 -3.94 0.45 -4.74
CA ARG A 44 -4.81 0.60 -5.93
C ARG A 44 -4.26 -0.14 -7.15
N ALA A 45 -2.95 -0.13 -7.36
CA ALA A 45 -2.33 -0.90 -8.44
C ALA A 45 -2.55 -2.41 -8.26
N VAL A 46 -2.43 -2.91 -7.03
CA VAL A 46 -2.73 -4.30 -6.68
C VAL A 46 -4.22 -4.61 -6.87
N GLU A 47 -5.13 -3.72 -6.47
CA GLU A 47 -6.58 -3.87 -6.67
C GLU A 47 -6.96 -3.89 -8.17
N ASN A 48 -6.31 -3.07 -9.00
CA ASN A 48 -6.63 -2.94 -10.43
C ASN A 48 -6.06 -4.08 -11.28
N ASN A 49 -4.89 -4.60 -10.92
CA ASN A 49 -4.18 -5.59 -11.72
C ASN A 49 -4.25 -7.01 -11.12
N GLY A 50 -4.69 -7.15 -9.87
CA GLY A 50 -4.76 -8.41 -9.16
C GLY A 50 -6.14 -9.05 -9.16
N ASP A 51 -6.17 -10.33 -8.79
CA ASP A 51 -7.41 -11.09 -8.66
C ASP A 51 -8.19 -10.71 -7.38
N LEU A 52 -9.37 -11.31 -7.22
CA LEU A 52 -10.22 -11.15 -6.04
C LEU A 52 -9.47 -11.39 -4.71
N ALA A 53 -8.49 -12.29 -4.70
CA ALA A 53 -7.64 -12.53 -3.52
C ALA A 53 -6.76 -11.33 -3.19
N ALA A 54 -6.15 -10.71 -4.20
CA ALA A 54 -5.33 -9.51 -4.04
C ALA A 54 -6.17 -8.33 -3.57
N PHE A 55 -7.38 -8.17 -4.14
CA PHE A 55 -8.34 -7.15 -3.71
C PHE A 55 -8.72 -7.31 -2.22
N LYS A 56 -9.05 -8.53 -1.78
CA LYS A 56 -9.40 -8.81 -0.38
C LYS A 56 -8.28 -8.49 0.61
N LYS A 57 -7.02 -8.63 0.20
CA LYS A 57 -5.86 -8.28 1.02
C LYS A 57 -5.55 -6.77 0.98
N ALA A 58 -5.70 -6.12 -0.18
CA ALA A 58 -5.34 -4.72 -0.39
C ALA A 58 -6.40 -3.72 0.13
N ALA A 59 -7.69 -4.01 -0.05
CA ALA A 59 -8.80 -3.13 0.33
C ALA A 59 -8.80 -2.70 1.80
N PRO A 60 -8.61 -3.59 2.81
CA PRO A 60 -8.60 -3.17 4.22
C PRO A 60 -7.42 -2.25 4.54
N LEU A 61 -6.24 -2.51 3.95
CA LEU A 61 -5.06 -1.65 4.11
C LEU A 61 -5.31 -0.25 3.50
N ARG A 62 -5.97 -0.19 2.33
CA ARG A 62 -6.29 1.08 1.67
C ARG A 62 -7.33 1.88 2.44
N GLN A 63 -8.29 1.24 3.10
CA GLN A 63 -9.28 1.93 3.92
C GLN A 63 -8.68 2.50 5.22
N TRP A 64 -7.60 1.90 5.72
CA TRP A 64 -6.94 2.32 6.96
C TRP A 64 -6.04 3.56 6.76
N LEU A 65 -5.28 3.62 5.66
CA LEU A 65 -4.29 4.69 5.40
C LEU A 65 -4.82 6.14 5.38
N PRO A 66 -5.99 6.45 4.79
CA PRO A 66 -6.55 7.82 4.79
C PRO A 66 -6.84 8.35 6.19
N GLN A 67 -7.10 7.47 7.16
CA GLN A 67 -7.46 7.84 8.52
C GLN A 67 -6.25 8.34 9.33
N HIS A 68 -5.03 7.94 8.93
CA HIS A 68 -3.77 8.33 9.57
C HIS A 68 -2.97 9.38 8.81
N SER A 69 -3.28 9.62 7.53
CA SER A 69 -2.60 10.65 6.72
C SER A 69 -3.04 12.09 7.05
N SER A 70 -4.21 12.27 7.69
CA SER A 70 -4.75 13.59 8.09
C SER A 70 -3.98 14.27 9.24
N ALA A 71 -2.92 13.65 9.77
CA ALA A 71 -2.06 14.30 10.76
C ALA A 71 -1.07 15.32 10.16
N THR A 72 -1.04 15.52 8.83
CA THR A 72 -0.11 16.47 8.17
C THR A 72 -0.82 17.50 7.25
N SER A 73 -2.09 17.82 7.52
CA SER A 73 -2.74 18.98 6.90
C SER A 73 -3.24 19.96 7.97
N ALA A 74 -2.29 20.59 8.65
CA ALA A 74 -2.49 21.87 9.32
C ALA A 74 -1.24 22.71 9.06
N GLY A 75 -1.34 23.61 8.10
CA GLY A 75 -0.37 24.64 7.76
C GLY A 75 -1.11 25.79 7.10
#